data_AF-A0A1C5G2A5-F1
#
_entry.id   AF-A0A1C5G2A5-F1
#
_cell.length_a   1.000
_cell.length_b   1.000
_cell.length_c   1.000
_cell.angle_alpha   90.00
_cell.angle_beta   90.00
_cell.angle_gamma   90.00
#
_symmetry.space_group_name_H-M   'P 1'
#
loop_
_entity.id
_entity.type
_entity.pdbx_description
1 polymer ?
#
loop_
_entity_poly.entity_id
_entity_poly.type
_entity_poly.pdbx_seq_one_letter_code
_entity_poly.pdbx_strand_id
1 'polypeptide(L)'
;MRFQTVSARLAVAAAVAGSALVGVTPAQAAATSTVVCEETKQVEEASYDVNSGCWLQYGDRVQISAYGSIWSGVWLTGQNGPQGWTNMAGDSKFPMTNARAFSLLAKTNGNYRYAGTGTTFTYYGTGSTLYLRINDDAPGNGSGAFTADVTVTRG
;
A
#
# COMPACT_ATOMS: atom_id res chain seq x y z
N MET A 1 1.60 -15.05 95.73
CA MET A 1 1.86 -13.63 96.07
C MET A 1 2.52 -12.96 94.87
N ARG A 2 1.93 -11.85 94.38
CA ARG A 2 2.57 -10.68 93.72
C ARG A 2 3.19 -10.91 92.31
N PHE A 3 2.96 -10.11 91.26
CA PHE A 3 2.30 -8.81 91.05
C PHE A 3 1.86 -8.69 89.56
N GLN A 4 0.77 -7.96 89.29
CA GLN A 4 0.43 -7.43 87.96
C GLN A 4 1.30 -6.21 87.63
N THR A 5 1.62 -5.99 86.34
CA THR A 5 1.62 -4.63 85.77
C THR A 5 1.34 -4.67 84.26
N VAL A 6 0.39 -3.84 83.84
CA VAL A 6 -0.03 -3.60 82.45
C VAL A 6 0.89 -2.55 81.81
N SER A 7 1.17 -2.67 80.51
CA SER A 7 1.45 -1.51 79.66
C SER A 7 1.18 -1.85 78.19
N ALA A 8 0.16 -1.22 77.64
CA ALA A 8 -0.11 -1.21 76.20
C ALA A 8 0.86 -0.27 75.49
N ARG A 9 1.35 -0.67 74.31
CA ARG A 9 1.77 0.28 73.26
C ARG A 9 1.27 -0.20 71.90
N LEU A 10 0.52 0.71 71.28
CA LEU A 10 0.03 0.67 69.92
C LEU A 10 1.18 0.98 68.95
N ALA A 11 1.35 0.25 67.85
CA ALA A 11 1.93 0.80 66.62
C ALA A 11 1.87 -0.15 65.41
N VAL A 12 1.15 0.37 64.39
CA VAL A 12 1.48 0.39 62.96
C VAL A 12 1.18 -0.85 62.11
N ALA A 13 0.36 -0.58 61.09
CA ALA A 13 -0.12 -1.44 60.03
C ALA A 13 0.98 -1.88 59.05
N ALA A 14 0.85 -3.12 58.56
CA ALA A 14 1.37 -3.54 57.27
C ALA A 14 0.19 -3.94 56.39
N ALA A 15 -0.11 -3.12 55.38
CA ALA A 15 -1.03 -3.48 54.32
C ALA A 15 -0.39 -4.59 53.47
N VAL A 16 -1.03 -5.75 53.43
CA VAL A 16 -0.64 -6.84 52.53
C VAL A 16 -1.08 -6.47 51.13
N ALA A 17 -0.13 -6.45 50.20
CA ALA A 17 -0.33 -6.16 48.79
C ALA A 17 -1.37 -7.11 48.18
N GLY A 18 -2.50 -6.57 47.75
CA GLY A 18 -3.49 -7.26 46.92
C GLY A 18 -2.97 -7.37 45.48
N SER A 19 -3.00 -8.58 44.96
CA SER A 19 -2.52 -9.01 43.66
C SER A 19 -2.96 -8.09 42.51
N ALA A 20 -1.98 -7.53 41.79
CA ALA A 20 -2.23 -6.95 40.49
C ALA A 20 -2.64 -8.07 39.51
N LEU A 21 -3.89 -8.02 39.04
CA LEU A 21 -4.30 -8.71 37.82
C LEU A 21 -3.46 -8.12 36.68
N VAL A 22 -2.41 -8.84 36.28
CA VAL A 22 -1.69 -8.55 35.04
C VAL A 22 -2.68 -8.82 33.91
N GLY A 23 -3.32 -7.75 33.45
CA GLY A 23 -4.02 -7.75 32.18
C GLY A 23 -3.00 -8.08 31.11
N VAL A 24 -3.00 -9.33 30.64
CA VAL A 24 -2.34 -9.71 29.40
C VAL A 24 -3.09 -8.93 28.32
N THR A 25 -2.56 -7.76 27.95
CA THR A 25 -2.89 -7.19 26.66
C THR A 25 -2.57 -8.28 25.64
N PRO A 26 -3.50 -8.66 24.75
CA PRO A 26 -3.12 -9.54 23.66
C PRO A 26 -2.06 -8.79 22.88
N ALA A 27 -0.80 -9.22 23.01
CA ALA A 27 0.24 -8.91 22.06
C ALA A 27 -0.33 -9.34 20.71
N GLN A 28 -0.68 -8.35 19.90
CA GLN A 28 -1.19 -8.51 18.54
C GLN A 28 -0.26 -9.52 17.85
N ALA A 29 -0.72 -10.74 17.65
CA ALA A 29 0.01 -11.72 16.87
C ALA A 29 0.25 -11.08 15.51
N ALA A 30 1.49 -10.77 15.18
CA ALA A 30 1.85 -10.30 13.86
C ALA A 30 1.48 -11.43 12.91
N ALA A 31 0.34 -11.28 12.21
CA ALA A 31 -0.08 -12.24 11.21
C ALA A 31 1.07 -12.40 10.22
N THR A 32 1.50 -13.64 10.00
CA THR A 32 2.56 -13.93 9.04
C THR A 32 1.99 -13.73 7.64
N SER A 33 2.29 -12.60 7.02
CA SER A 33 1.91 -12.37 5.63
C SER A 33 2.80 -13.19 4.69
N THR A 34 2.18 -13.88 3.74
CA THR A 34 2.83 -14.67 2.69
C THR A 34 2.79 -13.91 1.37
N VAL A 35 3.84 -14.02 0.54
CA VAL A 35 3.80 -13.49 -0.83
C VAL A 35 2.95 -14.44 -1.68
N VAL A 36 1.87 -13.91 -2.25
CA VAL A 36 0.91 -14.67 -3.08
C VAL A 36 1.01 -14.35 -4.57
N CYS A 37 1.72 -13.27 -4.92
CA CYS A 37 2.08 -12.92 -6.28
C CYS A 37 3.32 -12.03 -6.28
N GLU A 38 4.25 -12.29 -7.21
CA GLU A 38 5.40 -11.43 -7.47
C GLU A 38 5.69 -11.43 -8.98
N GLU A 39 5.54 -10.28 -9.62
CA GLU A 39 5.57 -10.17 -11.08
C GLU A 39 6.26 -8.87 -11.51
N THR A 40 7.10 -8.96 -12.53
CA THR A 40 7.65 -7.80 -13.24
C THR A 40 6.95 -7.67 -14.59
N LYS A 41 6.39 -6.49 -14.89
CA LYS A 41 5.71 -6.20 -16.16
C LYS A 41 6.28 -4.98 -16.84
N GLN A 42 6.43 -5.09 -18.16
CA GLN A 42 6.58 -3.92 -19.00
C GLN A 42 5.23 -3.34 -19.36
N VAL A 43 5.12 -2.02 -19.27
CA VAL A 43 3.96 -1.23 -19.67
C VAL A 43 4.47 -0.29 -20.75
N GLU A 44 4.34 -0.72 -22.01
CA GLU A 44 4.72 0.06 -23.17
C GLU A 44 3.79 1.27 -23.33
N GLU A 45 4.29 2.36 -23.90
CA GLU A 45 3.50 3.58 -24.14
C GLU A 45 2.20 3.30 -24.93
N ALA A 46 2.24 2.37 -25.89
CA ALA A 46 1.09 1.97 -26.68
C ALA A 46 0.12 1.01 -25.97
N SER A 47 0.48 0.48 -24.80
CA SER A 47 -0.31 -0.53 -24.12
C SER A 47 -1.53 0.05 -23.40
N TYR A 48 -2.63 -0.69 -23.49
CA TYR A 48 -3.79 -0.51 -22.63
C TYR A 48 -3.60 -1.28 -21.31
N ASP A 49 -4.68 -1.58 -20.59
CA ASP A 49 -4.66 -2.29 -19.31
C ASP A 49 -3.83 -3.58 -19.38
N VAL A 50 -2.56 -3.52 -18.96
CA VAL A 50 -1.62 -4.64 -18.93
C VAL A 50 -1.94 -5.50 -17.72
N ASN A 51 -2.29 -6.76 -17.94
CA ASN A 51 -2.55 -7.71 -16.86
C ASN A 51 -1.26 -7.98 -16.09
N SER A 52 -1.27 -7.71 -14.77
CA SER A 52 -0.08 -7.93 -13.96
C SER A 52 0.21 -9.39 -13.65
N GLY A 53 -0.73 -10.30 -13.91
CA GLY A 53 -0.69 -11.70 -13.47
C GLY A 53 -1.20 -11.90 -12.03
N CYS A 54 -1.35 -10.83 -11.25
CA CYS A 54 -1.76 -10.92 -9.86
C CYS A 54 -3.28 -10.83 -9.71
N TRP A 55 -3.87 -11.87 -9.11
CA TRP A 55 -5.25 -11.87 -8.66
C TRP A 55 -5.34 -11.47 -7.18
N LEU A 56 -6.06 -10.39 -6.91
CA LEU A 56 -6.21 -9.82 -5.57
C LEU A 56 -7.45 -10.39 -4.87
N GLN A 57 -7.34 -10.59 -3.56
CA GLN A 57 -8.41 -10.95 -2.64
C GLN A 57 -8.51 -9.94 -1.50
N TYR A 58 -9.68 -9.87 -0.85
CA TYR A 58 -9.91 -9.01 0.30
C TYR A 58 -8.79 -9.17 1.34
N GLY A 59 -8.20 -8.05 1.76
CA GLY A 59 -7.10 -8.00 2.73
C GLY A 59 -5.70 -8.03 2.13
N ASP A 60 -5.54 -8.32 0.84
CA ASP A 60 -4.23 -8.35 0.19
C ASP A 60 -3.55 -6.98 0.26
N ARG A 61 -2.27 -6.98 0.66
CA ARG A 61 -1.41 -5.80 0.57
C ARG A 61 -0.65 -5.85 -0.75
N VAL A 62 -0.86 -4.83 -1.57
CA VAL A 62 -0.20 -4.66 -2.86
C VAL A 62 0.90 -3.62 -2.73
N GLN A 63 2.08 -3.96 -3.22
CA GLN A 63 3.22 -3.06 -3.35
C GLN A 63 3.63 -3.02 -4.82
N ILE A 64 3.84 -1.81 -5.33
CA ILE A 64 4.29 -1.58 -6.70
C ILE A 64 5.49 -0.65 -6.62
N SER A 65 6.56 -0.96 -7.32
CA SER A 65 7.64 -0.04 -7.67
C SER A 65 7.79 0.01 -9.17
N ALA A 66 8.17 1.16 -9.72
CA ALA A 66 8.32 1.30 -11.16
C ALA A 66 9.48 2.23 -11.53
N TYR A 67 10.07 1.91 -12.68
CA TYR A 67 11.16 2.66 -13.30
C TYR A 67 11.02 2.62 -14.83
N GLY A 68 12.01 3.16 -15.54
CA GLY A 68 11.99 3.29 -16.99
C GLY A 68 11.52 4.67 -17.45
N SER A 69 11.25 4.81 -18.74
CA SER A 69 10.87 6.08 -19.34
C SER A 69 10.07 5.88 -20.61
N ILE A 70 9.16 6.81 -20.87
CA ILE A 70 8.41 6.93 -22.11
C ILE A 70 8.59 8.34 -22.67
N TRP A 71 8.40 8.47 -23.98
CA TRP A 71 8.04 9.74 -24.61
C TRP A 71 6.59 9.62 -25.07
N SER A 72 5.72 10.51 -24.60
CA SER A 72 4.26 10.45 -24.78
C SER A 72 3.75 11.05 -26.11
N GLY A 73 4.59 11.07 -27.14
CA GLY A 73 4.20 11.55 -28.47
C GLY A 73 3.98 13.07 -28.61
N VAL A 74 4.10 13.84 -27.52
CA VAL A 74 3.99 15.29 -27.58
C VAL A 74 5.27 15.89 -28.15
N TRP A 75 5.14 16.61 -29.26
CA TRP A 75 6.29 17.21 -29.94
C TRP A 75 6.97 18.25 -29.04
N LEU A 76 8.30 18.30 -29.14
CA LEU A 76 9.16 19.20 -28.35
C LEU A 76 9.14 18.97 -26.83
N THR A 77 8.56 17.86 -26.37
CA THR A 77 8.72 17.39 -24.98
C THR A 77 9.74 16.28 -24.87
N GLY A 78 10.32 16.12 -23.68
CA GLY A 78 11.27 15.05 -23.38
C GLY A 78 10.58 13.75 -22.94
N GLN A 79 11.43 12.80 -22.55
CA GLN A 79 11.01 11.58 -21.88
C GLN A 79 10.53 11.89 -20.46
N ASN A 80 9.59 11.10 -19.93
CA ASN A 80 9.18 11.13 -18.53
C ASN A 80 9.23 9.74 -17.91
N GLY A 81 9.44 9.70 -16.59
CA GLY A 81 9.37 8.47 -15.81
C GLY A 81 7.94 8.12 -15.36
N PRO A 82 7.78 7.04 -14.58
CA PRO A 82 6.49 6.56 -14.09
C PRO A 82 5.71 7.57 -13.25
N GLN A 83 6.37 8.55 -12.65
CA GLN A 83 5.72 9.66 -11.95
C GLN A 83 4.87 10.56 -12.86
N GLY A 84 5.04 10.47 -14.19
CA GLY A 84 4.40 11.32 -15.18
C GLY A 84 4.94 12.75 -15.18
N TRP A 85 4.18 13.65 -15.80
CA TRP A 85 4.47 15.07 -15.79
C TRP A 85 4.10 15.74 -14.47
N THR A 86 4.53 16.98 -14.27
CA THR A 86 4.25 17.73 -13.03
C THR A 86 2.79 18.19 -12.95
N ASN A 87 2.13 18.40 -14.09
CA ASN A 87 0.73 18.77 -14.16
C ASN A 87 -0.21 17.55 -14.04
N MET A 88 -1.40 17.82 -13.49
CA MET A 88 -2.51 16.87 -13.52
C MET A 88 -3.03 16.72 -14.95
N ALA A 89 -3.58 15.55 -15.27
CA ALA A 89 -4.24 15.29 -16.54
C ALA A 89 -5.41 16.24 -16.78
N GLY A 90 -6.30 16.42 -15.79
CA GLY A 90 -7.35 17.44 -15.77
C GLY A 90 -8.49 17.27 -16.79
N ASP A 91 -8.37 16.36 -17.73
CA ASP A 91 -9.30 16.12 -18.84
C ASP A 91 -9.78 14.67 -18.86
N SER A 92 -11.08 14.45 -19.14
CA SER A 92 -11.75 13.13 -19.13
C SER A 92 -11.28 12.17 -20.22
N LYS A 93 -10.53 12.64 -21.22
CA LYS A 93 -9.87 11.76 -22.19
C LYS A 93 -8.79 10.87 -21.55
N PHE A 94 -8.21 11.29 -20.43
CA PHE A 94 -7.23 10.50 -19.69
C PHE A 94 -7.92 9.42 -18.85
N PRO A 95 -7.31 8.23 -18.68
CA PRO A 95 -7.83 7.17 -17.81
C PRO A 95 -8.14 7.63 -16.38
N MET A 96 -7.34 8.56 -15.85
CA MET A 96 -7.53 9.14 -14.52
C MET A 96 -7.23 10.65 -14.54
N THR A 97 -8.29 11.47 -14.53
CA THR A 97 -8.19 12.94 -14.62
C THR A 97 -7.49 13.58 -13.43
N ASN A 98 -7.63 12.97 -12.25
CA ASN A 98 -7.02 13.39 -10.99
C ASN A 98 -5.71 12.65 -10.68
N ALA A 99 -5.00 12.19 -11.71
CA ALA A 99 -3.60 11.77 -11.64
C ALA A 99 -2.74 12.62 -12.59
N ARG A 100 -1.43 12.53 -12.43
CA ARG A 100 -0.47 13.19 -13.34
C ARG A 100 -0.58 12.60 -14.75
N ALA A 101 -0.50 13.46 -15.77
CA ALA A 101 -0.47 13.01 -17.15
C ALA A 101 0.74 12.09 -17.38
N PHE A 102 0.58 11.05 -18.19
CA PHE A 102 1.61 10.09 -18.59
C PHE A 102 2.28 9.34 -17.44
N SER A 103 1.64 9.30 -16.27
CA SER A 103 2.10 8.53 -15.10
C SER A 103 1.63 7.08 -15.13
N LEU A 104 2.30 6.21 -14.38
CA LEU A 104 1.84 4.84 -14.16
C LEU A 104 0.62 4.82 -13.22
N LEU A 105 -0.39 4.06 -13.60
CA LEU A 105 -1.59 3.75 -12.85
C LEU A 105 -1.66 2.25 -12.53
N ALA A 106 -2.33 1.95 -11.43
CA ALA A 106 -2.82 0.62 -11.12
C ALA A 106 -4.35 0.60 -11.19
N LYS A 107 -4.93 -0.48 -11.69
CA LYS A 107 -6.39 -0.67 -11.80
C LYS A 107 -6.82 -1.93 -11.07
N THR A 108 -7.84 -1.78 -10.23
CA THR A 108 -8.49 -2.88 -9.50
C THR A 108 -9.99 -2.62 -9.46
N ASN A 109 -10.83 -3.64 -9.64
CA ASN A 109 -12.30 -3.50 -9.70
C ASN A 109 -12.75 -2.41 -10.69
N GLY A 110 -12.12 -2.29 -11.85
CA GLY A 110 -12.43 -1.24 -12.82
C GLY A 110 -11.94 0.17 -12.46
N ASN A 111 -11.42 0.40 -11.25
CA ASN A 111 -11.04 1.72 -10.75
C ASN A 111 -9.53 1.91 -10.81
N TYR A 112 -9.10 3.04 -11.37
CA TYR A 112 -7.69 3.45 -11.41
C TYR A 112 -7.26 4.12 -10.10
N ARG A 113 -5.97 4.00 -9.81
CA ARG A 113 -5.24 4.78 -8.81
C ARG A 113 -3.85 5.11 -9.33
N TYR A 114 -3.33 6.26 -8.92
CA TYR A 114 -1.96 6.65 -9.20
C TYR A 114 -0.98 5.66 -8.55
N ALA A 115 -0.05 5.13 -9.34
CA ALA A 115 1.04 4.27 -8.88
C ALA A 115 2.38 5.01 -8.90
N GLY A 116 2.64 5.81 -9.95
CA GLY A 116 3.88 6.58 -10.04
C GLY A 116 5.12 5.68 -10.05
N THR A 117 6.19 6.15 -9.41
CA THR A 117 7.41 5.35 -9.15
C THR A 117 7.20 4.28 -8.09
N GLY A 118 6.10 4.35 -7.33
CA GLY A 118 5.74 3.31 -6.39
C GLY A 118 4.55 3.68 -5.51
N THR A 119 3.79 2.67 -5.14
CA THR A 119 2.61 2.80 -4.29
C THR A 119 2.43 1.54 -3.43
N THR A 120 1.72 1.69 -2.32
CA THR A 120 1.30 0.55 -1.49
C THR A 120 -0.13 0.78 -1.05
N PHE A 121 -0.97 -0.24 -1.19
CA PHE A 121 -2.36 -0.18 -0.75
C PHE A 121 -2.86 -1.56 -0.31
N THR A 122 -3.92 -1.57 0.49
CA THR A 122 -4.66 -2.79 0.82
C THR A 122 -5.90 -2.88 -0.08
N TYR A 123 -6.14 -4.05 -0.65
CA TYR A 123 -7.31 -4.30 -1.47
C TYR A 123 -8.46 -4.83 -0.61
N TYR A 124 -9.64 -4.19 -0.70
CA TYR A 124 -10.83 -4.54 0.08
C TYR A 124 -12.02 -4.96 -0.79
N GLY A 125 -11.77 -5.38 -2.03
CA GLY A 125 -12.82 -5.90 -2.92
C GLY A 125 -13.01 -7.40 -2.81
N THR A 126 -13.95 -7.94 -3.59
CA THR A 126 -14.33 -9.36 -3.58
C THR A 126 -13.43 -10.25 -4.46
N GLY A 127 -12.56 -9.65 -5.28
CA GLY A 127 -11.69 -10.36 -6.23
C GLY A 127 -11.43 -9.53 -7.47
N SER A 128 -10.16 -9.34 -7.85
CA SER A 128 -9.82 -8.59 -9.06
C SER A 128 -8.45 -8.95 -9.60
N THR A 129 -8.33 -9.07 -10.91
CA THR A 129 -7.05 -8.92 -11.57
C THR A 129 -6.52 -7.51 -11.34
N LEU A 130 -5.24 -7.38 -11.02
CA LEU A 130 -4.52 -6.11 -11.03
C LEU A 130 -4.06 -5.82 -12.45
N TYR A 131 -4.40 -4.64 -12.96
CA TYR A 131 -3.88 -4.15 -14.24
C TYR A 131 -3.00 -2.92 -14.03
N LEU A 132 -2.06 -2.71 -14.94
CA LEU A 132 -1.17 -1.55 -15.01
C LEU A 132 -1.44 -0.78 -16.29
N ARG A 133 -1.34 0.54 -16.25
CA ARG A 133 -1.61 1.39 -17.41
C ARG A 133 -0.91 2.74 -17.31
N ILE A 134 -0.47 3.29 -18.42
CA ILE A 134 -0.03 4.69 -18.50
C ILE A 134 -1.25 5.61 -18.58
N ASN A 135 -1.25 6.70 -17.82
CA ASN A 135 -2.27 7.73 -17.84
C ASN A 135 -2.12 8.61 -19.09
N ASP A 136 -2.33 8.01 -20.26
CA ASP A 136 -2.23 8.63 -21.58
C ASP A 136 -3.61 8.72 -22.22
N ASP A 137 -3.91 9.85 -22.86
CA ASP A 137 -5.15 10.10 -23.59
C ASP A 137 -5.13 9.58 -25.03
N ALA A 138 -3.94 9.35 -25.60
CA ALA A 138 -3.78 8.85 -26.96
C ALA A 138 -2.61 7.84 -27.06
N PRO A 139 -2.72 6.65 -26.42
CA PRO A 139 -1.68 5.63 -26.47
C PRO A 139 -1.24 5.29 -27.89
N GLY A 140 0.08 5.15 -28.09
CA GLY A 140 0.70 4.71 -29.34
C GLY A 140 1.15 5.84 -30.25
N ASN A 141 1.08 7.10 -29.78
CA ASN A 141 1.70 8.24 -30.45
C ASN A 141 3.17 8.45 -30.01
N GLY A 142 3.59 7.71 -28.99
CA GLY A 142 4.87 7.81 -28.32
C GLY A 142 5.75 6.58 -28.47
N SER A 143 6.67 6.39 -27.51
CA SER A 143 7.55 5.23 -27.45
C SER A 143 8.14 5.02 -26.05
N GLY A 144 8.76 3.86 -25.85
CA GLY A 144 9.36 3.47 -24.59
C GLY A 144 8.42 2.65 -23.71
N ALA A 145 8.86 2.38 -22.49
CA ALA A 145 8.10 1.59 -21.54
C ALA A 145 8.49 1.90 -20.10
N PHE A 146 7.52 1.73 -19.20
CA PHE A 146 7.81 1.55 -17.79
C PHE A 146 8.01 0.07 -17.48
N THR A 147 8.87 -0.22 -16.52
CA THR A 147 8.93 -1.54 -15.88
C THR A 147 8.40 -1.41 -14.47
N ALA A 148 7.43 -2.25 -14.11
CA ALA A 148 6.78 -2.25 -12.81
C ALA A 148 6.97 -3.61 -12.14
N ASP A 149 7.49 -3.57 -10.92
CA ASP A 149 7.60 -4.73 -10.03
C ASP A 149 6.41 -4.69 -9.08
N VAL A 150 5.67 -5.81 -9.04
CA VAL A 150 4.45 -5.96 -8.26
C VAL A 150 4.66 -7.08 -7.27
N THR A 151 4.41 -6.80 -5.99
CA THR A 151 4.37 -7.80 -4.93
C THR A 151 3.03 -7.74 -4.23
N VAL A 152 2.38 -8.88 -4.06
CA VAL A 152 1.13 -9.01 -3.30
C VAL A 152 1.37 -9.94 -2.13
N THR A 153 1.04 -9.47 -0.92
CA THR A 153 1.11 -10.27 0.30
C THR A 153 -0.27 -10.46 0.94
N ARG A 154 -0.47 -11.62 1.58
CA ARG A 154 -1.72 -12.02 2.23
C ARG A 154 -1.44 -12.64 3.59
N GLY A 155 -2.16 -12.20 4.62
CA GLY A 155 -2.08 -12.72 5.99
C GLY A 155 -3.19 -12.19 6.88
#